data_AF-A0A969YCQ8-F1
#
_entry.id   AF-A0A969YCQ8-F1
#
_cell.length_a   1.000
_cell.length_b   1.000
_cell.length_c   1.000
_cell.angle_alpha   90.00
_cell.angle_beta   90.00
_cell.angle_gamma   90.00
#
_symmetry.space_group_name_H-M   'P 1'
#
loop_
_entity.id
_entity.type
_entity.pdbx_description
1 polymer ?
#
loop_
_entity_poly.entity_id
_entity_poly.type
_entity_poly.pdbx_seq_one_letter_code
_entity_poly.pdbx_strand_id
1 'polypeptide(L)'
;MSDAKSQDASADAIREEYEARFRSISAKIDDILGIQATLQRRINDLSAELGALREEQSRIAGQSVRPEDLRKLADKIREIDQKREDDKRIILEELRKLAQAPIPEPKPRREETRKEETKKETEPSQPPVPQKGYEYVVKEGDTLSAIVEAYRQNGVNVTVDMVLKANPNVKPKSLRVGQKIFIPDPALK
;
A
#
# COMPACT_ATOMS: atom_id res chain seq x y z
N MET A 1 68.31 -24.95 -69.15
CA MET A 1 68.09 -23.82 -68.22
C MET A 1 66.61 -23.56 -67.94
N SER A 2 65.68 -24.02 -68.78
CA SER A 2 64.25 -23.76 -68.61
C SER A 2 63.57 -24.59 -67.51
N ASP A 3 64.01 -25.83 -67.26
CA ASP A 3 63.35 -26.74 -66.30
C ASP A 3 63.65 -26.43 -64.82
N ALA A 4 64.80 -25.83 -64.51
CA ALA A 4 65.12 -25.43 -63.14
C ALA A 4 64.24 -24.25 -62.67
N LYS A 5 63.91 -23.33 -63.59
CA LYS A 5 63.10 -22.14 -63.29
C LYS A 5 61.61 -22.48 -63.12
N SER A 6 61.12 -23.53 -63.76
CA SER A 6 59.74 -24.00 -63.59
C SER A 6 59.56 -24.77 -62.27
N GLN A 7 60.57 -25.53 -61.83
CA GLN A 7 60.55 -26.18 -60.51
C GLN A 7 60.57 -25.17 -59.37
N ASP A 8 61.42 -24.14 -59.42
CA ASP A 8 61.44 -23.07 -58.40
C ASP A 8 60.11 -22.32 -58.33
N ALA A 9 59.52 -21.97 -59.47
CA ALA A 9 58.21 -21.32 -59.51
C ALA A 9 57.09 -22.18 -58.88
N SER A 10 57.16 -23.51 -59.05
CA SER A 10 56.20 -24.42 -58.41
C SER A 10 56.40 -24.52 -56.89
N ALA A 11 57.64 -24.47 -56.42
CA ALA A 11 57.96 -24.52 -55.00
C ALA A 11 57.53 -23.24 -54.29
N ASP A 12 57.67 -22.09 -54.94
CA ASP A 12 57.23 -20.80 -54.40
C ASP A 12 55.70 -20.69 -54.36
N ALA A 13 54.99 -21.16 -55.40
CA ALA A 13 53.53 -21.21 -55.38
C ALA A 13 52.98 -22.08 -54.24
N ILE A 14 53.63 -23.22 -53.97
CA ILE A 14 53.28 -24.10 -52.85
C ILE A 14 53.51 -23.39 -51.51
N ARG A 15 54.63 -22.68 -51.34
CA ARG A 15 54.92 -21.90 -50.13
C ARG A 15 53.88 -20.80 -49.91
N GLU A 16 53.52 -20.06 -50.95
CA GLU A 16 52.47 -19.04 -50.88
C GLU A 16 51.13 -19.63 -50.44
N GLU A 17 50.76 -20.81 -50.95
CA GLU A 17 49.54 -21.50 -50.53
C GLU A 17 49.60 -21.92 -49.04
N TYR A 18 50.73 -22.43 -48.58
CA TYR A 18 50.93 -22.76 -47.16
C TYR A 18 50.86 -21.51 -46.27
N GLU A 19 51.48 -20.40 -46.68
CA GLU A 19 51.41 -19.14 -45.95
C GLU A 19 49.98 -18.61 -45.89
N ALA A 20 49.24 -18.65 -47.01
CA ALA A 20 47.85 -18.22 -47.05
C ALA A 20 46.97 -19.07 -46.12
N ARG A 21 47.16 -20.39 -46.13
CA ARG A 21 46.47 -21.32 -45.21
C ARG A 21 46.84 -21.04 -43.75
N PHE A 22 48.12 -20.82 -43.45
CA PHE A 22 48.58 -20.49 -42.10
C PHE A 22 47.95 -19.18 -41.60
N ARG A 23 48.01 -18.11 -42.41
CA ARG A 23 47.38 -16.83 -42.09
C ARG A 23 45.87 -16.98 -41.85
N SER A 24 45.18 -17.77 -42.66
CA SER A 24 43.74 -18.05 -42.48
C SER A 24 43.44 -18.78 -41.17
N ILE A 25 44.26 -19.78 -40.80
CA ILE A 25 44.11 -20.51 -39.54
C ILE A 25 44.38 -19.58 -38.35
N SER A 26 45.45 -18.78 -38.39
CA SER A 26 45.76 -17.81 -37.34
C SER A 26 44.62 -16.81 -37.12
N ALA A 27 44.07 -16.25 -38.19
CA ALA A 27 42.92 -15.34 -38.10
C ALA A 27 41.69 -16.01 -37.45
N LYS A 28 41.38 -17.26 -37.83
CA LYS A 28 40.29 -18.02 -37.20
C LYS A 28 40.54 -18.30 -35.72
N ILE A 29 41.79 -18.54 -35.32
CA ILE A 29 42.15 -18.73 -33.91
C ILE A 29 41.89 -17.44 -33.12
N ASP A 30 42.34 -16.30 -33.65
CA ASP A 30 42.11 -15.00 -33.00
C ASP A 30 40.61 -14.68 -32.88
N ASP A 31 39.82 -14.98 -33.91
CA ASP A 31 38.36 -14.84 -33.88
C ASP A 31 37.73 -15.73 -32.79
N ILE A 32 38.13 -17.01 -32.71
CA ILE A 32 37.64 -17.94 -31.69
C ILE A 32 38.00 -17.47 -30.29
N LEU A 33 39.23 -16.97 -30.09
CA LEU A 33 39.66 -16.41 -28.81
C LEU A 33 38.84 -15.16 -28.44
N GLY A 34 38.52 -14.30 -29.41
CA GLY A 34 37.64 -13.15 -29.21
C GLY A 34 36.22 -13.56 -28.81
N ILE A 35 35.68 -14.59 -29.45
CA ILE A 35 34.36 -15.16 -29.11
C ILE A 35 34.41 -15.79 -27.71
N GLN A 36 35.46 -16.54 -27.37
CA GLN A 36 35.64 -17.14 -26.06
C GLN A 36 35.67 -16.08 -24.95
N ALA A 37 36.41 -14.99 -25.15
CA ALA A 37 36.45 -13.87 -24.20
C ALA A 37 35.07 -13.22 -24.02
N THR A 38 34.30 -13.11 -25.10
CA THR A 38 32.93 -12.58 -25.05
C THR A 38 32.00 -13.51 -24.27
N LEU A 39 32.11 -14.82 -24.48
CA LEU A 39 31.34 -15.83 -23.74
C LEU A 39 31.69 -15.83 -22.25
N GLN A 40 32.98 -15.70 -21.90
CA GLN A 40 33.41 -15.61 -20.50
C GLN A 40 32.81 -14.39 -19.80
N ARG A 41 32.77 -13.22 -20.47
CA ARG A 41 32.08 -12.04 -19.92
C ARG A 41 30.59 -12.32 -19.68
N ARG A 42 29.90 -12.91 -20.66
CA ARG A 42 28.48 -13.29 -20.52
C ARG A 42 28.23 -14.21 -19.33
N ILE A 43 29.11 -15.20 -19.10
CA ILE A 43 29.01 -16.11 -17.95
C ILE A 43 29.20 -15.34 -16.63
N ASN A 44 30.17 -14.43 -16.58
CA ASN A 44 30.40 -13.61 -15.39
C ASN A 44 29.20 -12.69 -15.10
N ASP A 45 28.65 -12.06 -16.12
CA ASP A 45 27.47 -11.19 -16.00
C ASP A 45 26.26 -11.98 -15.50
N LEU A 46 25.96 -13.13 -16.10
CA LEU A 46 24.87 -14.01 -15.66
C LEU A 46 25.09 -14.52 -14.22
N SER A 47 26.34 -14.82 -13.85
CA SER A 47 26.67 -15.24 -12.50
C SER A 47 26.44 -14.11 -11.48
N ALA A 48 26.74 -12.87 -11.87
CA ALA A 48 26.46 -11.68 -11.05
C ALA A 48 24.95 -11.43 -10.93
N GLU A 49 24.18 -11.56 -12.01
CA GLU A 49 22.72 -11.47 -12.00
C GLU A 49 22.09 -12.53 -11.08
N LEU A 50 22.54 -13.78 -11.16
CA LEU A 50 22.10 -14.85 -10.26
C LEU A 50 22.45 -14.55 -8.79
N GLY A 51 23.60 -13.94 -8.54
CA GLY A 51 24.01 -13.46 -7.22
C GLY A 51 23.05 -12.38 -6.69
N ALA A 52 22.77 -11.36 -7.50
CA ALA A 52 21.85 -10.28 -7.16
C ALA A 52 20.43 -10.80 -6.88
N LEU A 53 19.90 -11.66 -7.75
CA LEU A 53 18.58 -12.28 -7.56
C LEU A 53 18.49 -13.10 -6.28
N ARG A 54 19.55 -13.85 -5.94
CA ARG A 54 19.60 -14.58 -4.67
C ARG A 54 19.64 -13.64 -3.47
N GLU A 55 20.36 -12.53 -3.56
CA GLU A 55 20.37 -11.54 -2.50
C GLU A 55 19.00 -10.89 -2.34
N GLU A 56 18.32 -10.51 -3.42
CA GLU A 56 16.95 -10.01 -3.41
C GLU A 56 15.97 -11.04 -2.82
N GLN A 57 16.07 -12.31 -3.23
CA GLN A 57 15.28 -13.38 -2.62
C GLN A 57 15.56 -13.54 -1.13
N SER A 58 16.81 -13.39 -0.69
CA SER A 58 17.14 -13.49 0.74
C SER A 58 16.65 -12.27 1.52
N ARG A 59 16.70 -11.06 0.95
CA ARG A 59 16.11 -9.84 1.52
C ARG A 59 14.59 -9.98 1.64
N ILE A 60 13.92 -10.44 0.59
CA ILE A 60 12.47 -10.68 0.60
C ILE A 60 12.12 -11.80 1.57
N ALA A 61 12.88 -12.88 1.66
CA ALA A 61 12.66 -13.95 2.63
C ALA A 61 12.91 -13.49 4.09
N GLY A 62 13.85 -12.55 4.30
CA GLY A 62 14.09 -11.91 5.58
C GLY A 62 13.01 -10.92 5.98
N GLN A 63 12.40 -10.23 5.01
CA GLN A 63 11.27 -9.31 5.22
C GLN A 63 9.89 -9.98 5.17
N SER A 64 9.79 -11.16 4.57
CA SER A 64 8.54 -11.91 4.48
C SER A 64 8.20 -12.48 5.85
N VAL A 65 6.94 -12.31 6.22
CA VAL A 65 6.40 -12.86 7.46
C VAL A 65 6.58 -14.37 7.43
N ARG A 66 7.31 -14.92 8.41
CA ARG A 66 7.50 -16.36 8.52
C ARG A 66 6.18 -17.02 8.94
N PRO A 67 5.88 -18.25 8.48
CA PRO A 67 4.69 -18.99 8.91
C PRO A 67 4.57 -19.12 10.43
N GLU A 68 5.71 -19.22 11.13
CA GLU A 68 5.76 -19.27 12.60
C GLU A 68 5.29 -17.97 13.25
N ASP A 69 5.60 -16.82 12.65
CA ASP A 69 5.18 -15.51 13.16
C ASP A 69 3.68 -15.30 12.96
N LEU A 70 3.12 -15.81 11.84
CA LEU A 70 1.67 -15.85 11.61
C LEU A 70 0.95 -16.72 12.65
N ARG A 71 1.52 -17.89 13.00
CA ARG A 71 0.96 -18.76 14.05
C ARG A 71 0.97 -18.08 15.41
N LYS A 72 2.09 -17.47 15.81
CA LYS A 72 2.17 -16.70 17.07
C LYS A 72 1.17 -15.56 17.10
N LEU A 73 0.99 -14.85 15.98
CA LEU A 73 -0.02 -13.80 15.88
C LEU A 73 -1.44 -14.36 16.02
N ALA A 74 -1.74 -15.49 15.37
CA ALA A 74 -3.04 -16.15 15.50
C ALA A 74 -3.33 -16.58 16.94
N ASP A 75 -2.34 -17.10 17.66
CA ASP A 75 -2.49 -17.47 19.07
C ASP A 75 -2.71 -16.25 19.96
N LYS A 76 -1.96 -15.15 19.73
CA LYS A 76 -2.20 -13.87 20.42
C LYS A 76 -3.60 -13.31 20.15
N ILE A 77 -4.10 -13.42 18.93
CA ILE A 77 -5.46 -12.96 18.58
C ILE A 77 -6.50 -13.79 19.35
N ARG A 78 -6.35 -15.12 19.39
CA ARG A 78 -7.24 -15.99 20.18
C ARG A 78 -7.22 -15.64 21.67
N GLU A 79 -6.05 -15.35 22.22
CA GLU A 79 -5.91 -14.95 23.62
C GLU A 79 -6.65 -13.62 23.90
N ILE A 80 -6.52 -12.64 23.01
CA ILE A 80 -7.24 -11.37 23.10
C ILE A 80 -8.75 -11.60 23.07
N ASP A 81 -9.24 -12.46 22.17
CA ASP A 81 -10.67 -12.73 22.03
C ASP A 81 -11.23 -13.45 23.27
N GLN A 82 -10.49 -14.40 23.86
CA GLN A 82 -10.87 -15.02 25.13
C GLN A 82 -11.00 -13.99 26.25
N LYS A 83 -10.00 -13.10 26.39
CA LYS A 83 -10.04 -12.02 27.38
C LYS A 83 -11.25 -11.11 27.18
N ARG A 84 -11.56 -10.74 25.93
CA ARG A 84 -12.74 -9.93 25.60
C ARG A 84 -14.05 -10.62 25.98
N GLU A 85 -14.15 -11.93 25.77
CA GLU A 85 -15.33 -12.70 26.15
C GLU A 85 -15.51 -12.76 27.67
N ASP A 86 -14.43 -12.96 28.41
CA ASP A 86 -14.46 -12.97 29.88
C ASP A 86 -14.79 -11.58 30.44
N ASP A 87 -14.19 -10.52 29.90
CA ASP A 87 -14.56 -9.14 30.25
C ASP A 87 -16.05 -8.88 29.97
N LYS A 88 -16.54 -9.32 28.80
CA LYS A 88 -17.96 -9.20 28.44
C LYS A 88 -18.85 -9.94 29.44
N ARG A 89 -18.45 -11.13 29.92
CA ARG A 89 -19.19 -11.86 30.94
C ARG A 89 -19.25 -11.09 32.25
N ILE A 90 -18.12 -10.54 32.71
CA ILE A 90 -18.05 -9.75 33.95
C ILE A 90 -18.95 -8.52 33.84
N ILE A 91 -18.87 -7.78 32.72
CA ILE A 91 -19.70 -6.60 32.49
C ILE A 91 -21.19 -6.95 32.51
N LEU A 92 -21.59 -8.07 31.90
CA LEU A 92 -22.98 -8.52 31.93
C LEU A 92 -23.45 -8.87 33.34
N GLU A 93 -22.60 -9.47 34.17
CA GLU A 93 -22.91 -9.72 35.58
C GLU A 93 -23.05 -8.44 36.39
N GLU A 94 -22.15 -7.47 36.21
CA GLU A 94 -22.25 -6.16 36.86
C GLU A 94 -23.50 -5.39 36.43
N LEU A 95 -23.82 -5.38 35.14
CA LEU A 95 -25.05 -4.77 34.62
C LEU A 95 -26.29 -5.43 35.23
N ARG A 96 -26.30 -6.76 35.40
CA ARG A 96 -27.39 -7.45 36.09
C ARG A 96 -27.50 -7.03 37.56
N LYS A 97 -26.38 -6.95 38.29
CA LYS A 97 -26.36 -6.49 39.69
C LYS A 97 -26.89 -5.05 39.81
N LEU A 98 -26.47 -4.15 38.91
CA LEU A 98 -26.94 -2.77 38.86
C LEU A 98 -28.43 -2.68 38.50
N ALA A 99 -28.93 -3.54 37.60
CA ALA A 99 -30.35 -3.61 37.25
C ALA A 99 -31.22 -4.15 38.40
N GLN A 100 -30.64 -4.96 39.30
CA GLN A 100 -31.32 -5.51 40.48
C GLN A 100 -31.27 -4.59 41.70
N ALA A 101 -30.40 -3.57 41.68
CA ALA A 101 -30.38 -2.56 42.72
C ALA A 101 -31.69 -1.75 42.66
N PRO A 102 -32.43 -1.61 43.78
CA PRO A 102 -33.67 -0.86 43.79
C PRO A 102 -33.39 0.59 43.43
N ILE A 103 -33.98 1.05 42.33
CA ILE A 103 -34.03 2.46 41.98
C ILE A 103 -34.83 3.13 43.09
N PRO A 104 -34.27 4.07 43.87
CA PRO A 104 -35.09 4.86 44.79
C PRO A 104 -36.13 5.59 43.94
N GLU A 105 -37.41 5.35 44.26
CA GLU A 105 -38.52 5.97 43.54
C GLU A 105 -38.30 7.49 43.43
N PRO A 106 -38.43 8.07 42.23
CA PRO A 106 -38.44 9.51 42.11
C PRO A 106 -39.67 10.01 42.88
N LYS A 107 -39.43 10.74 43.96
CA LYS A 107 -40.49 11.49 44.67
C LYS A 107 -41.31 12.27 43.62
N PRO A 108 -42.65 12.36 43.75
CA PRO A 108 -43.48 13.06 42.79
C PRO A 108 -43.01 14.52 42.74
N ARG A 109 -42.28 14.86 41.67
CA ARG A 109 -41.91 16.24 41.38
C ARG A 109 -43.16 16.89 40.84
N ARG A 110 -43.72 17.79 41.66
CA ARG A 110 -44.82 18.68 41.29
C ARG A 110 -44.68 19.12 39.84
N GLU A 111 -45.76 18.92 39.09
CA GLU A 111 -46.02 19.62 37.84
C GLU A 111 -46.02 21.13 38.13
N GLU A 112 -44.87 21.76 37.92
CA GLU A 112 -44.80 23.20 37.75
C GLU A 112 -44.43 23.45 36.29
N THR A 113 -45.48 23.79 35.54
CA THR A 113 -45.44 24.58 34.32
C THR A 113 -44.29 25.59 34.35
N ARG A 114 -43.29 25.44 33.47
CA ARG A 114 -42.50 26.59 33.04
C ARG A 114 -41.93 26.41 31.63
N LYS A 115 -42.75 26.86 30.69
CA LYS A 115 -42.43 27.63 29.49
C LYS A 115 -41.47 26.99 28.49
N GLU A 116 -42.09 26.51 27.41
CA GLU A 116 -41.67 26.82 26.05
C GLU A 116 -40.94 28.17 25.98
N GLU A 117 -39.68 28.14 25.60
CA GLU A 117 -39.04 29.27 24.93
C GLU A 117 -38.80 28.88 23.47
N THR A 118 -39.81 29.22 22.68
CA THR A 118 -39.69 29.46 21.24
C THR A 118 -38.71 30.62 21.03
N LYS A 119 -37.64 30.41 20.27
CA LYS A 119 -37.01 31.43 19.42
C LYS A 119 -36.91 30.84 18.03
N LYS A 120 -37.97 30.96 17.21
CA LYS A 120 -38.13 31.99 16.17
C LYS A 120 -36.89 32.10 15.28
N GLU A 121 -36.89 31.25 14.26
CA GLU A 121 -36.86 31.63 12.84
C GLU A 121 -36.60 33.11 12.54
N THR A 122 -35.51 33.39 11.84
CA THR A 122 -35.37 34.49 10.87
C THR A 122 -34.26 34.12 9.88
N GLU A 123 -34.68 33.64 8.72
CA GLU A 123 -33.96 33.61 7.43
C GLU A 123 -33.67 35.05 6.92
N PRO A 124 -32.95 35.29 5.79
CA PRO A 124 -32.38 34.34 4.82
C PRO A 124 -30.94 34.61 4.33
N SER A 125 -30.32 33.58 3.74
CA SER A 125 -29.37 33.58 2.59
C SER A 125 -28.40 32.40 2.79
N GLN A 126 -28.37 31.34 1.99
CA GLN A 126 -28.59 31.11 0.56
C GLN A 126 -29.24 29.73 0.38
N PRO A 127 -29.89 29.44 -0.77
CA PRO A 127 -30.70 28.23 -0.95
C PRO A 127 -29.92 26.96 -0.58
N PRO A 128 -30.53 26.01 0.17
CA PRO A 128 -29.95 24.70 0.35
C PRO A 128 -29.98 24.04 -1.02
N VAL A 129 -28.87 24.09 -1.73
CA VAL A 129 -28.62 23.11 -2.79
C VAL A 129 -28.81 21.76 -2.09
N PRO A 130 -29.67 20.86 -2.58
CA PRO A 130 -29.76 19.52 -2.03
C PRO A 130 -28.40 18.85 -2.25
N GLN A 131 -27.48 19.03 -1.30
CA GLN A 131 -26.18 18.39 -1.33
C GLN A 131 -26.46 16.96 -0.90
N LYS A 132 -26.52 16.05 -1.87
CA LYS A 132 -26.39 14.63 -1.58
C LYS A 132 -24.94 14.37 -1.18
N GLY A 133 -24.76 13.43 -0.28
CA GLY A 133 -23.47 13.16 0.32
C GLY A 133 -23.55 11.98 1.26
N TYR A 134 -22.48 11.79 2.01
CA TYR A 134 -22.30 10.64 2.89
C TYR A 134 -22.21 11.10 4.34
N GLU A 135 -22.93 10.41 5.23
CA GLU A 135 -22.68 10.53 6.67
C GLU A 135 -21.49 9.65 7.05
N TYR A 136 -20.46 10.26 7.65
CA TYR A 136 -19.30 9.55 8.15
C TYR A 136 -19.23 9.65 9.68
N VAL A 137 -18.93 8.52 10.32
CA VAL A 137 -18.69 8.45 11.77
C VAL A 137 -17.18 8.39 11.98
N VAL A 138 -16.64 9.44 12.61
CA VAL A 138 -15.20 9.55 12.90
C VAL A 138 -14.73 8.37 13.76
N LYS A 139 -13.67 7.69 13.32
CA LYS A 139 -13.01 6.59 14.02
C LYS A 139 -11.75 7.09 14.74
N GLU A 140 -11.20 6.24 15.60
CA GLU A 140 -9.96 6.54 16.31
C GLU A 140 -8.78 6.72 15.33
N GLY A 141 -8.05 7.82 15.48
CA GLY A 141 -6.92 8.17 14.62
C GLY A 141 -7.28 8.94 13.34
N ASP A 142 -8.57 9.17 13.06
CA ASP A 142 -8.97 9.94 11.89
C ASP A 142 -8.65 11.43 12.01
N THR A 143 -8.21 12.00 10.90
CA THR A 143 -8.10 13.46 10.72
C THR A 143 -9.02 13.92 9.61
N LEU A 144 -9.50 15.17 9.69
CA LEU A 144 -10.40 15.71 8.66
C LEU A 144 -9.78 15.65 7.26
N SER A 145 -8.47 15.91 7.17
CA SER A 145 -7.69 15.76 5.93
C SER A 145 -7.67 14.34 5.41
N ALA A 146 -7.42 13.34 6.27
CA ALA A 146 -7.37 11.94 5.88
C ALA A 146 -8.74 11.42 5.41
N ILE A 147 -9.82 11.82 6.10
CA ILE A 147 -11.18 11.47 5.68
C ILE A 147 -11.49 12.07 4.31
N VAL A 148 -11.23 13.36 4.10
CA VAL A 148 -11.46 14.02 2.81
C VAL A 148 -10.64 13.36 1.69
N GLU A 149 -9.37 13.05 1.95
CA GLU A 149 -8.50 12.39 0.98
C GLU A 149 -8.98 10.98 0.61
N ALA A 150 -9.43 10.18 1.58
CA ALA A 150 -10.00 8.86 1.33
C ALA A 150 -11.25 8.94 0.43
N TYR A 151 -12.13 9.91 0.64
CA TYR A 151 -13.30 10.10 -0.23
C TYR A 151 -12.92 10.59 -1.63
N ARG A 152 -11.91 11.44 -1.76
CA ARG A 152 -11.36 11.83 -3.07
C ARG A 152 -10.78 10.66 -3.84
N GLN A 153 -10.07 9.75 -3.17
CA GLN A 153 -9.56 8.52 -3.79
C GLN A 153 -10.69 7.59 -4.24
N ASN A 154 -11.83 7.61 -3.55
CA ASN A 154 -13.05 6.87 -3.92
C ASN A 154 -13.88 7.58 -5.01
N GLY A 155 -13.36 8.63 -5.65
CA GLY A 155 -14.01 9.33 -6.76
C GLY A 155 -14.95 10.46 -6.35
N VAL A 156 -15.05 10.80 -5.06
CA VAL A 156 -15.86 11.91 -4.55
C VAL A 156 -15.02 13.18 -4.54
N ASN A 157 -15.31 14.15 -5.41
CA ASN A 157 -14.57 15.41 -5.53
C ASN A 157 -14.91 16.39 -4.39
N VAL A 158 -14.54 16.06 -3.16
CA VAL A 158 -14.79 16.87 -1.96
C VAL A 158 -13.50 17.52 -1.44
N THR A 159 -13.60 18.73 -0.88
CA THR A 159 -12.48 19.45 -0.26
C THR A 159 -12.74 19.69 1.23
N VAL A 160 -11.67 19.96 1.99
CA VAL A 160 -11.76 20.24 3.43
C VAL A 160 -12.70 21.43 3.69
N ASP A 161 -12.58 22.49 2.91
CA ASP A 161 -13.44 23.68 3.03
C ASP A 161 -14.91 23.37 2.75
N MET A 162 -15.21 22.46 1.82
CA MET A 162 -16.58 22.02 1.55
C MET A 162 -17.16 21.23 2.73
N VAL A 163 -16.38 20.32 3.33
CA VAL A 163 -16.81 19.60 4.52
C VAL A 163 -17.02 20.54 5.71
N LEU A 164 -16.16 21.54 5.90
CA LEU A 164 -16.31 22.52 6.98
C LEU A 164 -17.54 23.41 6.80
N LYS A 165 -17.83 23.83 5.56
CA LYS A 165 -19.05 24.58 5.24
C LYS A 165 -20.30 23.75 5.52
N ALA A 166 -20.26 22.45 5.20
CA ALA A 166 -21.38 21.55 5.47
C ALA A 166 -21.51 21.16 6.95
N ASN A 167 -20.46 21.36 7.77
CA ASN A 167 -20.48 21.04 9.19
C ASN A 167 -19.95 22.19 10.07
N PRO A 168 -20.74 23.26 10.29
CA PRO A 168 -20.32 24.43 11.06
C PRO A 168 -19.91 24.13 12.52
N ASN A 169 -20.35 22.99 13.06
CA ASN A 169 -20.07 22.55 14.43
C ASN A 169 -18.81 21.69 14.56
N VAL A 170 -18.13 21.37 13.44
CA VAL A 170 -16.95 20.50 13.42
C VAL A 170 -15.68 21.34 13.47
N LYS A 171 -14.78 21.03 14.42
CA LYS A 171 -13.47 21.68 14.52
C LYS A 171 -12.40 20.82 13.81
N PRO A 172 -11.67 21.36 12.82
CA PRO A 172 -10.69 20.59 12.04
C PRO A 172 -9.60 19.93 12.86
N LYS A 173 -9.16 20.58 13.94
CA LYS A 173 -8.07 20.14 14.82
C LYS A 173 -8.54 19.29 16.01
N SER A 174 -9.84 19.02 16.12
CA SER A 174 -10.42 18.36 17.29
C SER A 174 -11.65 17.54 16.90
N LEU A 175 -11.44 16.54 16.04
CA LEU A 175 -12.47 15.54 15.76
C LEU A 175 -12.58 14.59 16.96
N ARG A 176 -13.82 14.28 17.37
CA ARG A 176 -14.08 13.27 18.40
C ARG A 176 -14.48 11.94 17.76
N VAL A 177 -13.96 10.84 18.30
CA VAL A 177 -14.40 9.49 17.90
C VAL A 177 -15.91 9.36 18.15
N GLY A 178 -16.64 8.82 17.18
CA GLY A 178 -18.11 8.72 17.19
C GLY A 178 -18.85 9.98 16.72
N GLN A 179 -18.14 11.06 16.41
CA GLN A 179 -18.75 12.26 15.86
C GLN A 179 -19.23 12.01 14.42
N LYS A 180 -20.49 12.37 14.14
CA LYS A 180 -21.03 12.35 12.78
C LYS A 180 -20.61 13.62 12.03
N ILE A 181 -20.09 13.43 10.83
CA ILE A 181 -19.77 14.51 9.89
C ILE A 181 -20.44 14.22 8.55
N PHE A 182 -20.92 15.26 7.89
CA PHE A 182 -21.50 15.17 6.57
C PHE A 182 -20.45 15.48 5.49
N ILE A 183 -20.26 14.57 4.54
CA ILE A 183 -19.32 14.72 3.44
C ILE A 183 -20.13 15.01 2.17
N PRO A 184 -20.16 16.27 1.69
CA PRO A 184 -20.92 16.62 0.50
C PRO A 184 -20.27 16.03 -0.75
N ASP A 185 -21.10 15.44 -1.62
CA ASP A 185 -20.67 14.97 -2.93
C ASP A 185 -21.26 15.86 -4.03
N PRO A 186 -20.45 16.73 -4.67
CA PRO A 186 -20.93 17.59 -5.74
C PRO A 186 -21.31 16.82 -7.02
N ALA A 187 -20.96 15.54 -7.16
CA ALA A 187 -21.32 14.71 -8.31
C ALA A 187 -22.73 14.11 -8.19
N LEU A 188 -23.30 14.03 -6.98
CA LEU A 188 -24.65 13.54 -6.73
C LEU A 188 -25.65 14.72 -6.85
N LYS A 189 -26.16 14.96 -8.06
CA LYS A 189 -27.31 15.86 -8.30
C LYS A 189 -28.63 15.21 -7.89
#